data_AF-A0A519PC21-F1
#
_entry.id   AF-A0A519PC21-F1
#
_cell.length_a   1.000
_cell.length_b   1.000
_cell.length_c   1.000
_cell.angle_alpha   90.00
_cell.angle_beta   90.00
_cell.angle_gamma   90.00
#
_symmetry.space_group_name_H-M   'P 1'
#
loop_
_entity.id
_entity.type
_entity.pdbx_description
1 polymer ?
#
loop_
_entity_poly.entity_id
_entity_poly.type
_entity_poly.pdbx_seq_one_letter_code
_entity_poly.pdbx_strand_id
1 'polypeptide(L)'
;LGAKYMGKSLNGLTAADIAAVEQMLIRQKPNIKAFHEDNGQDMLLSGDVDLVMEFNGDIAQIAAEDDDIGFVVPKEGSLLNADTLAIPKGAPRAELAHQFINFLLDPQAGKHISETILYPTPNAAAKALMPASYRDNPMVFPTGVGMDNSEWGKFEGPEQARLFEDAITRVRAA
;
A
#
# COMPACT_ATOMS: atom_id res chain seq x y z
N LEU A 1 7.68 3.70 -6.00
CA LEU A 1 8.20 2.54 -6.75
C LEU A 1 9.18 2.91 -7.86
N GLY A 2 8.85 3.85 -8.77
CA GLY A 2 9.77 4.25 -9.85
C GLY A 2 11.18 4.69 -9.37
N ALA A 3 11.27 5.39 -8.23
CA ALA A 3 12.56 5.72 -7.62
C ALA A 3 13.37 4.49 -7.19
N LYS A 4 12.72 3.47 -6.61
CA LYS A 4 13.37 2.21 -6.20
C LYS A 4 13.92 1.45 -7.39
N TYR A 5 13.16 1.40 -8.47
CA TYR A 5 13.64 0.84 -9.74
C TYR A 5 14.92 1.54 -10.24
N MET A 6 15.07 2.84 -10.00
CA MET A 6 16.29 3.59 -10.32
C MET A 6 17.40 3.49 -9.27
N GLY A 7 17.25 2.61 -8.27
CA GLY A 7 18.20 2.46 -7.16
C GLY A 7 18.23 3.63 -6.19
N LYS A 8 17.18 4.45 -6.15
CA LYS A 8 17.04 5.61 -5.26
C LYS A 8 16.11 5.32 -4.10
N SER A 9 16.31 6.04 -2.99
CA SER A 9 15.38 6.03 -1.86
C SER A 9 14.01 6.59 -2.28
N LEU A 10 12.95 6.17 -1.60
CA LEU A 10 11.64 6.84 -1.68
C LEU A 10 11.65 8.25 -1.07
N ASN A 11 12.64 8.54 -0.23
CA ASN A 11 12.77 9.78 0.52
C ASN A 11 13.95 10.62 -0.01
N GLY A 12 13.91 11.94 0.18
CA GLY A 12 14.97 12.86 -0.19
C GLY A 12 15.17 12.98 -1.70
N LEU A 13 14.11 12.74 -2.48
CA LEU A 13 14.17 12.84 -3.93
C LEU A 13 14.33 14.29 -4.37
N THR A 14 15.31 14.56 -5.23
CA THR A 14 15.47 15.89 -5.83
C THR A 14 14.45 16.12 -6.94
N ALA A 15 14.22 17.37 -7.33
CA ALA A 15 13.38 17.69 -8.50
C ALA A 15 13.89 16.99 -9.78
N ALA A 16 15.20 16.81 -9.93
CA ALA A 16 15.79 16.08 -11.05
C ALA A 16 15.46 14.57 -10.98
N ASP A 17 15.45 13.98 -9.79
CA ASP A 17 15.06 12.58 -9.61
C ASP A 17 13.58 12.36 -9.95
N ILE A 18 12.71 13.26 -9.49
CA ILE A 18 11.27 13.21 -9.78
C ILE A 18 11.04 13.35 -11.29
N ALA A 19 11.71 14.29 -11.95
CA ALA A 19 11.64 14.45 -13.40
C ALA A 19 12.14 13.21 -14.15
N ALA A 20 13.20 12.55 -13.67
CA ALA A 20 13.67 11.31 -14.29
C ALA A 20 12.64 10.17 -14.15
N VAL A 21 12.03 10.02 -12.98
CA VAL A 21 10.95 9.04 -12.74
C VAL A 21 9.74 9.34 -13.60
N GLU A 22 9.32 10.60 -13.71
CA GLU A 22 8.23 11.03 -14.60
C GLU A 22 8.47 10.59 -16.03
N GLN A 23 9.64 10.91 -16.60
CA GLN A 23 9.99 10.53 -17.97
C GLN A 23 10.05 9.01 -18.15
N MET A 24 10.48 8.27 -17.13
CA MET A 24 10.45 6.81 -17.16
C MET A 24 9.01 6.28 -17.19
N LEU A 25 8.10 6.81 -16.35
CA LEU A 25 6.70 6.41 -16.34
C LEU A 25 5.99 6.74 -17.66
N ILE A 26 6.27 7.91 -18.25
CA ILE A 26 5.74 8.29 -19.57
C ILE A 26 6.15 7.26 -20.64
N ARG A 27 7.42 6.82 -20.64
CA ARG A 27 7.89 5.78 -21.58
C ARG A 27 7.20 4.42 -21.38
N GLN A 28 6.65 4.15 -20.20
CA GLN A 28 5.94 2.91 -19.90
C GLN A 28 4.46 2.95 -20.28
N LYS A 29 3.87 4.11 -20.63
CA LYS A 29 2.44 4.23 -20.96
C LYS A 29 1.93 3.23 -22.01
N PRO A 30 2.68 2.83 -23.05
CA PRO A 30 2.21 1.79 -23.97
C PRO A 30 1.89 0.44 -23.30
N ASN A 31 2.44 0.18 -22.11
CA ASN A 31 2.20 -1.02 -21.31
C ASN A 31 1.16 -0.81 -20.20
N ILE A 32 0.59 0.39 -20.06
CA ILE A 32 -0.36 0.73 -18.98
C ILE A 32 -1.78 0.69 -19.54
N LYS A 33 -2.57 -0.27 -19.07
CA LYS A 33 -4.00 -0.36 -19.37
C LYS A 33 -4.78 0.79 -18.73
N ALA A 34 -4.54 1.04 -17.43
CA ALA A 34 -5.22 2.06 -16.66
C ALA A 34 -4.36 2.52 -15.47
N PHE A 35 -4.59 3.75 -15.02
CA PHE A 35 -4.28 4.16 -13.65
C PHE A 35 -5.57 3.98 -12.84
N HIS A 36 -5.70 2.85 -12.16
CA HIS A 36 -6.93 2.46 -11.46
C HIS A 36 -7.20 3.33 -10.22
N GLU A 37 -8.48 3.44 -9.86
CA GLU A 37 -8.98 4.15 -8.67
C GLU A 37 -9.46 3.11 -7.65
N ASP A 38 -8.55 2.24 -7.21
CA ASP A 38 -8.84 1.18 -6.23
C ASP A 38 -9.74 0.03 -6.77
N ASN A 39 -9.64 -0.25 -8.07
CA ASN A 39 -10.29 -1.39 -8.73
C ASN A 39 -9.29 -2.31 -9.46
N GLY A 40 -8.03 -2.29 -9.05
CA GLY A 40 -6.95 -3.06 -9.67
C GLY A 40 -7.09 -4.56 -9.46
N GLN A 41 -7.53 -4.95 -8.26
CA GLN A 41 -7.90 -6.31 -7.87
C GLN A 41 -8.99 -6.91 -8.76
N ASP A 42 -10.01 -6.11 -9.11
CA ASP A 42 -11.10 -6.54 -9.99
C ASP A 42 -10.62 -6.76 -11.43
N MET A 43 -9.75 -5.87 -11.91
CA MET A 43 -9.15 -5.99 -13.25
C MET A 43 -8.21 -7.20 -13.35
N LEU A 44 -7.57 -7.59 -12.24
CA LEU A 44 -6.77 -8.80 -12.19
C LEU A 44 -7.67 -10.05 -12.21
N LEU A 45 -8.70 -10.09 -11.37
CA LEU A 45 -9.68 -11.19 -11.31
C LEU A 45 -10.43 -11.40 -12.64
N SER A 46 -10.75 -10.32 -13.36
CA SER A 46 -11.43 -10.42 -14.66
C SER A 46 -10.52 -10.88 -15.80
N GLY A 47 -9.20 -10.90 -15.59
CA GLY A 47 -8.21 -11.09 -16.65
C GLY A 47 -8.06 -9.89 -17.59
N ASP A 48 -8.54 -8.70 -17.21
CA ASP A 48 -8.35 -7.47 -17.98
C ASP A 48 -6.89 -6.98 -17.97
N VAL A 49 -6.12 -7.36 -16.94
CA VAL A 49 -4.68 -7.14 -16.82
C VAL A 49 -3.96 -8.37 -16.27
N ASP A 50 -2.71 -8.57 -16.69
CA ASP A 50 -1.85 -9.64 -16.16
C ASP A 50 -1.07 -9.22 -14.90
N LEU A 51 -0.96 -7.91 -14.65
CA LEU A 51 -0.17 -7.34 -13.56
C LEU A 51 -0.78 -6.02 -13.09
N VAL A 52 -0.81 -5.84 -11.77
CA VAL A 52 -1.24 -4.60 -11.12
C VAL A 52 -0.29 -4.21 -9.99
N MET A 53 -0.12 -2.90 -9.77
CA MET A 53 0.50 -2.40 -8.55
C MET A 53 -0.62 -2.19 -7.52
N GLU A 54 -0.74 -3.11 -6.59
CA GLU A 54 -1.82 -3.09 -5.60
C GLU A 54 -1.30 -3.37 -4.19
N PHE A 55 -2.07 -2.99 -3.19
CA PHE A 55 -1.76 -3.30 -1.80
C PHE A 55 -1.98 -4.78 -1.48
N ASN A 56 -1.17 -5.30 -0.56
CA ASN A 56 -1.06 -6.72 -0.32
C ASN A 56 -2.29 -7.35 0.34
N GLY A 57 -3.05 -6.59 1.14
CA GLY A 57 -4.29 -7.06 1.74
C GLY A 57 -5.41 -7.28 0.72
N ASP A 58 -5.51 -6.44 -0.30
CA ASP A 58 -6.50 -6.58 -1.38
C ASP A 58 -6.15 -7.77 -2.28
N ILE A 59 -4.87 -7.96 -2.61
CA ILE A 59 -4.43 -9.15 -3.35
C ILE A 59 -4.62 -10.43 -2.53
N ALA A 60 -4.39 -10.39 -1.22
CA ALA A 60 -4.61 -11.56 -0.35
C ALA A 60 -6.10 -11.98 -0.28
N GLN A 61 -7.03 -11.04 -0.43
CA GLN A 61 -8.47 -11.33 -0.48
C GLN A 61 -8.83 -12.08 -1.77
N ILE A 62 -8.45 -11.54 -2.93
CA ILE A 62 -8.79 -12.14 -4.22
C ILE A 62 -8.01 -13.46 -4.49
N ALA A 63 -6.81 -13.62 -3.94
CA ALA A 63 -6.04 -14.86 -4.04
C ALA A 63 -6.66 -16.02 -3.23
N ALA A 64 -7.63 -15.74 -2.36
CA ALA A 64 -8.45 -16.78 -1.73
C ALA A 64 -9.56 -17.29 -2.67
N GLU A 65 -9.89 -16.54 -3.73
CA GLU A 65 -10.92 -16.87 -4.72
C GLU A 65 -10.32 -17.52 -5.98
N ASP A 66 -9.10 -17.12 -6.35
CA ASP A 66 -8.38 -17.63 -7.53
C ASP A 66 -6.91 -17.97 -7.18
N ASP A 67 -6.52 -19.22 -7.40
CA ASP A 67 -5.19 -19.74 -7.05
C ASP A 67 -4.09 -19.39 -8.07
N ASP A 68 -4.44 -18.79 -9.21
CA ASP A 68 -3.48 -18.25 -10.17
C ASP A 68 -2.97 -16.85 -9.77
N ILE A 69 -3.61 -16.22 -8.78
CA ILE A 69 -3.24 -14.88 -8.31
C ILE A 69 -2.11 -14.95 -7.28
N GLY A 70 -1.05 -14.18 -7.53
CA GLY A 70 0.11 -14.05 -6.65
C GLY A 70 0.41 -12.61 -6.23
N PHE A 71 1.19 -12.47 -5.15
CA PHE A 71 1.74 -11.18 -4.70
C PHE A 71 3.25 -11.27 -4.57
N VAL A 72 3.97 -10.22 -4.99
CA VAL A 72 5.42 -10.12 -4.84
C VAL A 72 5.84 -8.70 -4.51
N VAL A 73 6.79 -8.58 -3.59
CA VAL A 73 7.50 -7.32 -3.33
C VAL A 73 8.73 -7.25 -4.24
N PRO A 74 8.86 -6.23 -5.11
CA PRO A 74 10.01 -6.12 -6.00
C PRO A 74 11.34 -6.15 -5.23
N LYS A 75 12.38 -6.78 -5.80
CA LYS A 75 13.69 -6.91 -5.16
C LYS A 75 14.34 -5.55 -4.86
N GLU A 76 14.00 -4.52 -5.63
CA GLU A 76 14.45 -3.15 -5.44
C GLU A 76 13.84 -2.49 -4.19
N GLY A 77 12.78 -3.09 -3.65
CA GLY A 77 12.00 -2.59 -2.52
C GLY A 77 10.71 -1.88 -2.94
N SER A 78 9.82 -1.72 -1.97
CA SER A 78 8.52 -1.09 -2.10
C SER A 78 8.32 0.04 -1.08
N LEU A 79 7.13 0.66 -1.11
CA LEU A 79 6.64 1.56 -0.08
C LEU A 79 6.07 0.73 1.08
N LEU A 80 6.53 1.00 2.29
CA LEU A 80 5.86 0.59 3.52
C LEU A 80 4.85 1.67 3.92
N ASN A 81 3.62 1.23 4.17
CA ASN A 81 2.48 2.07 4.55
C ASN A 81 1.90 1.57 5.88
N ALA A 82 1.39 2.50 6.70
CA ALA A 82 0.54 2.22 7.84
C ALA A 82 -0.46 3.36 8.03
N ASP A 83 -1.73 3.01 8.11
CA ASP A 83 -2.79 3.94 8.45
C ASP A 83 -2.95 4.06 9.97
N THR A 84 -3.16 5.29 10.43
CA THR A 84 -3.35 5.58 11.86
C THR A 84 -4.65 6.35 12.09
N LEU A 85 -5.36 6.02 13.16
CA LEU A 85 -6.51 6.78 13.61
C LEU A 85 -6.07 8.09 14.25
N ALA A 86 -6.68 9.20 13.82
CA ALA A 86 -6.45 10.53 14.38
C ALA A 86 -7.78 11.22 14.71
N ILE A 87 -7.80 12.03 15.78
CA ILE A 87 -8.94 12.87 16.15
C ILE A 87 -8.66 14.30 15.67
N PRO A 88 -9.44 14.83 14.71
CA PRO A 88 -9.24 16.20 14.23
C PRO A 88 -9.38 17.23 15.34
N LYS A 89 -8.58 18.30 15.27
CA LYS A 89 -8.73 19.44 16.17
C LYS A 89 -10.13 20.04 16.03
N GLY A 90 -10.84 20.18 17.14
CA GLY A 90 -12.21 20.70 17.16
C GLY A 90 -13.30 19.66 16.89
N ALA A 91 -12.96 18.37 16.89
CA ALA A 91 -13.97 17.31 16.78
C ALA A 91 -15.07 17.49 17.85
N PRO A 92 -16.36 17.57 17.47
CA PRO A 92 -17.43 17.91 18.39
C PRO A 92 -17.72 16.81 19.43
N ARG A 93 -17.13 15.62 19.26
CA ARG A 93 -17.35 14.41 20.06
C ARG A 93 -16.05 13.65 20.29
N ALA A 94 -14.99 14.32 20.73
CA ALA A 94 -13.66 13.72 20.92
C ALA A 94 -13.68 12.51 21.88
N GLU A 95 -14.46 12.54 22.96
CA GLU A 95 -14.61 11.41 23.88
C GLU A 95 -15.16 10.14 23.21
N LEU A 96 -16.15 10.29 22.31
CA LEU A 96 -16.69 9.16 21.56
C LEU A 96 -15.68 8.63 20.53
N ALA A 97 -14.87 9.51 19.94
CA ALA A 97 -13.79 9.09 19.07
C ALA A 97 -12.73 8.27 19.84
N HIS A 98 -12.39 8.66 21.07
CA HIS A 98 -11.52 7.87 21.95
C HIS A 98 -12.12 6.49 22.28
N GLN A 99 -13.41 6.42 22.60
CA GLN A 99 -14.09 5.15 22.85
C GLN A 99 -14.09 4.24 21.62
N PHE A 100 -14.28 4.81 20.43
CA PHE A 100 -14.21 4.08 19.16
C PHE A 100 -12.80 3.55 18.88
N ILE A 101 -11.76 4.37 19.09
CA ILE A 101 -10.36 3.93 18.95
C ILE A 101 -10.08 2.79 19.93
N ASN A 102 -10.51 2.90 21.19
CA ASN A 102 -10.35 1.82 22.18
C ASN A 102 -11.05 0.52 21.74
N PHE A 103 -12.25 0.63 21.16
CA PHE A 103 -12.95 -0.53 20.61
C PHE A 103 -12.15 -1.18 19.48
N LEU A 104 -11.62 -0.42 18.52
CA LEU A 104 -10.82 -0.98 17.43
C LEU A 104 -9.50 -1.61 17.90
N LEU A 105 -8.94 -1.13 19.01
CA LEU A 105 -7.74 -1.69 19.63
C LEU A 105 -8.01 -2.93 20.49
N ASP A 106 -9.27 -3.30 20.72
CA ASP A 106 -9.61 -4.55 21.39
C ASP A 106 -9.14 -5.77 20.54
N PRO A 107 -8.57 -6.82 21.15
CA PRO A 107 -8.07 -7.98 20.39
C PRO A 107 -9.13 -8.68 19.54
N GLN A 108 -10.38 -8.78 19.99
CA GLN A 108 -11.45 -9.46 19.24
C GLN A 108 -11.94 -8.58 18.08
N ALA A 109 -12.11 -7.29 18.33
CA ALA A 109 -12.48 -6.35 17.27
C ALA A 109 -11.39 -6.27 16.19
N GLY A 110 -10.12 -6.10 16.61
CA GLY A 110 -8.97 -6.08 15.71
C GLY A 110 -8.82 -7.38 14.92
N LYS A 111 -9.04 -8.54 15.56
CA LYS A 111 -9.09 -9.85 14.88
C LYS A 111 -10.14 -9.86 13.78
N HIS A 112 -11.38 -9.46 14.09
CA HIS A 112 -12.48 -9.49 13.13
C HIS A 112 -12.22 -8.61 11.90
N ILE A 113 -11.62 -7.44 12.10
CA ILE A 113 -11.19 -6.56 11.00
C ILE A 113 -10.17 -7.28 10.14
N SER A 114 -9.11 -7.82 10.74
CA SER A 114 -8.02 -8.48 10.00
C SER A 114 -8.42 -9.78 9.33
N GLU A 115 -9.43 -10.50 9.84
CA GLU A 115 -10.04 -11.65 9.15
C GLU A 115 -10.78 -11.23 7.88
N THR A 116 -11.33 -10.02 7.86
CA THR A 116 -12.11 -9.51 6.74
C THR A 116 -11.19 -8.95 5.65
N ILE A 117 -10.32 -7.99 6.01
CA ILE A 117 -9.56 -7.20 5.02
C ILE A 117 -8.18 -7.77 4.72
N LEU A 118 -7.73 -8.77 5.50
CA LEU A 118 -6.43 -9.46 5.34
C LEU A 118 -5.19 -8.55 5.30
N TYR A 119 -5.27 -7.31 5.76
CA TYR A 119 -4.09 -6.48 6.04
C TYR A 119 -3.37 -6.92 7.32
N PRO A 120 -2.04 -6.73 7.41
CA PRO A 120 -1.25 -7.09 8.59
C PRO A 120 -1.63 -6.23 9.79
N THR A 121 -2.18 -6.86 10.83
CA THR A 121 -2.54 -6.15 12.06
C THR A 121 -1.32 -5.71 12.87
N PRO A 122 -1.26 -4.46 13.35
CA PRO A 122 -0.23 -4.02 14.30
C PRO A 122 -0.53 -4.49 15.73
N ASN A 123 -1.74 -5.00 16.00
CA ASN A 123 -2.15 -5.45 17.32
C ASN A 123 -1.70 -6.90 17.56
N ALA A 124 -0.63 -7.08 18.35
CA ALA A 124 -0.07 -8.40 18.64
C ALA A 124 -1.08 -9.36 19.31
N ALA A 125 -1.98 -8.84 20.16
CA ALA A 125 -3.01 -9.65 20.80
C ALA A 125 -4.07 -10.12 19.79
N ALA A 126 -4.48 -9.25 18.86
CA ALA A 126 -5.35 -9.65 17.75
C ALA A 126 -4.66 -10.70 16.85
N LYS A 127 -3.40 -10.46 16.46
CA LYS A 127 -2.60 -11.41 15.65
C LYS A 127 -2.50 -12.78 16.30
N ALA A 128 -2.32 -12.85 17.62
CA ALA A 128 -2.21 -14.12 18.34
C ALA A 128 -3.50 -14.96 18.29
N LEU A 129 -4.67 -14.34 18.10
CA LEU A 129 -5.96 -15.00 17.97
C LEU A 129 -6.26 -15.49 16.53
N MET A 130 -5.46 -15.07 15.55
CA MET A 130 -5.65 -15.41 14.14
C MET A 130 -5.17 -16.84 13.82
N PRO A 131 -5.75 -17.52 12.82
CA PRO A 131 -5.27 -18.83 12.37
C PRO A 131 -3.86 -18.74 11.73
N ALA A 132 -3.16 -19.88 11.66
CA ALA A 132 -1.86 -19.98 10.99
C ALA A 132 -1.93 -19.53 9.51
N SER A 133 -3.04 -19.84 8.83
CA SER A 133 -3.31 -19.43 7.44
C SER A 133 -3.30 -17.92 7.23
N TYR A 134 -3.46 -17.11 8.29
CA TYR A 134 -3.25 -15.66 8.25
C TYR A 134 -1.87 -15.28 8.78
N ARG A 135 -1.50 -15.79 9.97
CA ARG A 135 -0.26 -15.39 10.68
C ARG A 135 1.01 -15.68 9.88
N ASP A 136 0.97 -16.74 9.07
CA ASP A 136 2.07 -17.24 8.26
C ASP A 136 1.85 -16.97 6.76
N ASN A 137 0.82 -16.20 6.39
CA ASN A 137 0.53 -15.88 4.98
C ASN A 137 1.60 -14.94 4.42
N PRO A 138 2.37 -15.35 3.39
CA PRO A 138 3.44 -14.53 2.84
C PRO A 138 2.95 -13.34 2.02
N MET A 139 1.68 -13.30 1.60
CA MET A 139 1.08 -12.11 1.00
C MET A 139 0.73 -11.07 2.07
N VAL A 140 0.22 -11.49 3.22
CA VAL A 140 -0.12 -10.60 4.34
C VAL A 140 1.12 -10.11 5.07
N PHE A 141 2.07 -11.02 5.34
CA PHE A 141 3.33 -10.77 6.02
C PHE A 141 4.51 -11.14 5.11
N PRO A 142 4.76 -10.36 4.03
CA PRO A 142 5.87 -10.63 3.12
C PRO A 142 7.21 -10.54 3.84
N THR A 143 8.21 -11.28 3.32
CA THR A 143 9.58 -11.33 3.83
C THR A 143 10.59 -11.32 2.69
N GLY A 144 11.89 -11.28 3.02
CA GLY A 144 12.99 -11.38 2.06
C GLY A 144 13.46 -10.04 1.49
N VAL A 145 14.31 -10.10 0.47
CA VAL A 145 15.10 -8.95 -0.01
C VAL A 145 14.24 -7.76 -0.44
N GLY A 146 13.05 -8.00 -1.01
CA GLY A 146 12.13 -6.92 -1.35
C GLY A 146 11.64 -6.17 -0.13
N MET A 147 11.36 -6.87 0.98
CA MET A 147 10.99 -6.24 2.24
C MET A 147 12.17 -5.55 2.92
N ASP A 148 13.35 -6.18 2.93
CA ASP A 148 14.58 -5.58 3.48
C ASP A 148 14.95 -4.27 2.77
N ASN A 149 14.66 -4.19 1.47
CA ASN A 149 14.87 -3.00 0.67
C ASN A 149 13.67 -2.04 0.69
N SER A 150 12.54 -2.36 1.31
CA SER A 150 11.38 -1.46 1.34
C SER A 150 11.58 -0.32 2.34
N GLU A 151 10.91 0.81 2.08
CA GLU A 151 11.09 2.03 2.88
C GLU A 151 9.75 2.63 3.31
N TRP A 152 9.70 3.15 4.54
CA TRP A 152 8.62 4.02 4.98
C TRP A 152 8.69 5.35 4.23
N GLY A 153 7.57 5.75 3.63
CA GLY A 153 7.43 7.08 3.02
C GLY A 153 7.38 8.15 4.10
N LYS A 154 8.21 9.19 3.95
CA LYS A 154 8.22 10.36 4.84
C LYS A 154 7.45 11.50 4.22
N PHE A 155 6.71 12.24 5.03
CA PHE A 155 6.23 13.55 4.63
C PHE A 155 7.39 14.55 4.69
N GLU A 156 7.79 15.07 3.53
CA GLU A 156 8.92 16.00 3.40
C GLU A 156 8.46 17.46 3.20
N GLY A 157 7.19 17.73 3.47
CA GLY A 157 6.59 19.06 3.34
C GLY A 157 5.71 19.22 2.10
N PRO A 158 4.87 20.27 2.08
CA PRO A 158 3.89 20.48 1.02
C PRO A 158 4.52 20.77 -0.35
N GLU A 159 5.70 21.39 -0.37
CA GLU A 159 6.41 21.68 -1.62
C GLU A 159 6.85 20.39 -2.32
N GLN A 160 7.40 19.45 -1.56
CA GLN A 160 7.80 18.14 -2.07
C GLN A 160 6.58 17.33 -2.52
N ALA A 161 5.51 17.32 -1.73
CA ALA A 161 4.25 16.65 -2.08
C ALA A 161 3.71 17.15 -3.43
N ARG A 162 3.70 18.47 -3.62
CA ARG A 162 3.27 19.09 -4.89
C ARG A 162 4.13 18.67 -6.08
N LEU A 163 5.44 18.47 -5.90
CA LEU A 163 6.29 17.98 -7.00
C LEU A 163 5.86 16.58 -7.47
N PHE A 164 5.46 15.69 -6.54
CA PHE A 164 4.93 14.38 -6.90
C PHE A 164 3.56 14.46 -7.57
N GLU A 165 2.65 15.28 -7.05
CA GLU A 165 1.31 15.51 -7.61
C GLU A 165 1.38 16.08 -9.03
N ASP A 166 2.22 17.09 -9.24
CA ASP A 166 2.44 17.70 -10.53
C ASP A 166 3.03 16.69 -11.53
N ALA A 167 3.99 15.86 -11.07
CA ALA A 167 4.61 14.83 -11.90
C ALA A 167 3.60 13.77 -12.34
N ILE A 168 2.82 13.19 -11.42
CA ILE A 168 1.82 12.17 -11.78
C ILE A 168 0.72 12.74 -12.68
N THR A 169 0.35 14.02 -12.49
CA THR A 169 -0.59 14.71 -13.38
C THR A 169 -0.05 14.79 -14.80
N ARG A 170 1.23 15.15 -14.97
CA ARG A 170 1.89 15.16 -16.29
C ARG A 170 2.00 13.76 -16.89
N VAL A 171 2.35 12.74 -16.10
CA VAL A 171 2.37 11.34 -16.56
C VAL A 171 1.00 10.92 -17.11
N ARG A 172 -0.08 11.23 -16.38
CA ARG A 172 -1.45 10.87 -16.81
C ARG A 172 -1.84 11.59 -18.10
N ALA A 173 -1.44 12.84 -18.28
CA ALA A 173 -1.76 13.66 -19.45
C ALA A 173 -0.95 13.34 -20.73
N ALA A 174 0.28 12.85 -20.61
CA ALA A 174 1.23 12.66 -21.73
C ALA A 174 0.84 11.56 -22.73
#